data_AF-A0A3D2BAS2-F1
#
_entry.id   AF-A0A3D2BAS2-F1
#
_cell.length_a   1.000
_cell.length_b   1.000
_cell.length_c   1.000
_cell.angle_alpha   90.00
_cell.angle_beta   90.00
_cell.angle_gamma   90.00
#
_symmetry.space_group_name_H-M   'P 1'
#
loop_
_entity.id
_entity.type
_entity.pdbx_description
1 polymer ?
#
loop_
_entity_poly.entity_id
_entity_poly.type
_entity_poly.pdbx_seq_one_letter_code
_entity_poly.pdbx_strand_id
1 'polypeptide(L)'
;RVSMPDFDVDFCMEKRDQVIEHVADMYGRDAVSQIITFGTMAAKAVIRDVGRVLGHPYGFVDRISKLVPPDPGMTLAKAFEAEPQLPEIYEADEEVKALIDMARKLEGVTRNAGKHAGGVVIAPTKITDFAPLYCDESGLHPVTQFDKNDVEYA
;
A
#
# COMPACT_ATOMS: atom_id res chain seq x y z
N ARG A 1 19.09 9.65 -26.07
CA ARG A 1 17.77 9.29 -25.52
C ARG A 1 17.51 10.22 -24.35
N VAL A 2 16.30 10.77 -24.21
CA VAL A 2 15.93 11.56 -23.02
C VAL A 2 15.51 10.57 -21.94
N SER A 3 16.21 10.57 -20.80
CA SER A 3 15.91 9.76 -19.62
C SER A 3 16.54 10.42 -18.40
N MET A 4 15.85 10.40 -17.26
CA MET A 4 16.43 10.84 -15.99
C MET A 4 17.45 9.80 -15.52
N PRO A 5 18.64 10.20 -15.05
CA PRO A 5 19.58 9.26 -14.44
C PRO A 5 19.03 8.82 -13.09
N ASP A 6 18.87 7.51 -12.92
CA ASP A 6 18.45 6.90 -11.66
C ASP A 6 19.56 5.96 -11.16
N PHE A 7 19.99 6.18 -9.92
CA PHE A 7 21.05 5.41 -9.25
C PHE A 7 20.49 4.39 -8.25
N ASP A 8 19.18 4.39 -7.96
CA ASP A 8 18.51 3.47 -7.02
C ASP A 8 19.30 3.28 -5.69
N VAL A 9 19.64 4.38 -5.02
CA VAL A 9 20.42 4.33 -3.78
C VAL A 9 19.52 4.01 -2.58
N ASP A 10 19.65 2.78 -2.05
CA ASP A 10 18.92 2.32 -0.87
C ASP A 10 19.77 2.40 0.42
N PHE A 11 19.09 2.57 1.56
CA PHE A 11 19.67 2.45 2.89
C PHE A 11 18.77 1.64 3.83
N CYS A 12 19.36 1.04 4.86
CA CYS A 12 18.62 0.25 5.85
C CYS A 12 17.62 1.12 6.63
N MET A 13 16.37 0.66 6.74
CA MET A 13 15.28 1.32 7.48
C MET A 13 15.66 1.69 8.92
N GLU A 14 16.49 0.89 9.59
CA GLU A 14 16.94 1.14 10.96
C GLU A 14 17.71 2.47 11.11
N LYS A 15 18.41 2.90 10.06
CA LYS A 15 19.20 4.14 10.05
C LYS A 15 18.48 5.31 9.36
N ARG A 16 17.19 5.16 9.03
CA ARG A 16 16.45 6.20 8.27
C ARG A 16 16.50 7.57 8.94
N ASP A 17 16.35 7.61 10.26
CA ASP A 17 16.30 8.88 11.00
C ASP A 17 17.66 9.58 10.95
N GLN A 18 18.77 8.83 10.93
CA GLN A 18 20.12 9.37 10.76
C GLN A 18 20.34 9.95 9.36
N VAL A 19 19.87 9.25 8.33
CA VAL A 19 19.96 9.72 6.95
C VAL A 19 19.12 10.98 6.76
N ILE A 20 17.87 10.98 7.23
CA ILE A 20 16.95 12.13 7.16
C ILE A 20 17.56 13.34 7.84
N GLU A 21 18.14 13.18 9.03
CA GLU A 21 18.75 14.29 9.74
C GLU A 21 19.97 14.83 8.98
N HIS A 22 20.84 13.94 8.48
CA HIS A 22 21.99 14.34 7.70
C HIS A 22 21.59 15.13 6.43
N VAL A 23 20.61 14.65 5.66
CA VAL A 23 20.19 15.37 4.45
C VAL A 23 19.42 16.65 4.77
N ALA A 24 18.69 16.69 5.89
CA ALA A 24 18.03 17.91 6.35
C ALA A 24 19.04 18.99 6.76
N ASP A 25 20.14 18.60 7.41
CA ASP A 25 21.24 19.52 7.74
C ASP A 25 21.96 20.03 6.47
N MET A 26 22.09 19.17 5.46
CA MET A 26 22.80 19.48 4.21
C MET A 26 21.99 20.36 3.25
N TYR A 27 20.68 20.10 3.10
CA TYR A 27 19.83 20.72 2.08
C TYR A 27 18.71 21.59 2.65
N GLY A 28 18.52 21.59 3.97
CA GLY A 28 17.47 22.31 4.67
C GLY A 28 16.28 21.42 5.00
N ARG A 29 15.77 21.55 6.23
CA ARG A 29 14.68 20.70 6.75
C ARG A 29 13.39 20.78 5.92
N ASP A 30 13.08 21.94 5.36
CA ASP A 30 11.88 22.17 4.54
C ASP A 30 12.02 21.62 3.10
N ALA A 31 13.24 21.30 2.66
CA ALA A 31 13.55 20.77 1.33
C ALA A 31 13.55 19.23 1.29
N VAL A 32 13.50 18.57 2.45
CA VAL A 32 13.55 17.12 2.58
C VAL A 32 12.20 16.61 3.09
N SER A 33 11.68 15.57 2.45
CA SER A 33 10.46 14.88 2.91
C SER A 33 10.61 13.37 2.77
N GLN A 34 9.83 12.63 3.55
CA GLN A 34 9.60 11.21 3.29
C GLN A 34 8.57 11.04 2.17
N ILE A 35 8.45 9.83 1.63
CA ILE A 35 7.53 9.49 0.54
C ILE A 35 6.34 8.69 1.12
N ILE A 36 5.11 8.96 0.66
CA ILE A 36 3.93 8.19 1.08
C ILE A 36 3.94 6.79 0.47
N THR A 37 3.32 5.84 1.15
CA THR A 37 2.90 4.56 0.56
C THR A 37 1.41 4.39 0.70
N PHE A 38 0.82 3.60 -0.18
CA PHE A 38 -0.61 3.30 -0.12
C PHE A 38 -0.82 1.84 0.28
N GLY A 39 -1.52 1.64 1.39
CA GLY A 39 -2.03 0.33 1.74
C GLY A 39 -3.25 0.04 0.88
N THR A 40 -3.17 -0.98 0.01
CA THR A 40 -4.28 -1.41 -0.84
C THR A 40 -4.97 -2.65 -0.27
N MET A 41 -6.22 -2.88 -0.67
CA MET A 41 -6.97 -4.07 -0.29
C MET A 41 -6.56 -5.28 -1.15
N ALA A 42 -5.50 -5.98 -0.74
CA ALA A 42 -5.09 -7.25 -1.34
C ALA A 42 -6.12 -8.37 -1.12
N ALA A 43 -6.07 -9.45 -1.91
CA ALA A 43 -7.07 -10.53 -1.93
C ALA A 43 -7.52 -11.02 -0.54
N LYS A 44 -6.59 -11.31 0.38
CA LYS A 44 -6.92 -11.72 1.77
C LYS A 44 -7.57 -10.60 2.59
N ALA A 45 -7.07 -9.38 2.45
CA ALA A 45 -7.57 -8.23 3.20
C ALA A 45 -8.99 -7.88 2.75
N VAL A 46 -9.25 -7.84 1.44
CA VAL A 46 -10.57 -7.51 0.89
C VAL A 46 -11.62 -8.54 1.31
N ILE A 47 -11.32 -9.85 1.29
CA ILE A 47 -12.24 -10.89 1.78
C ILE A 47 -12.58 -10.67 3.26
N ARG A 48 -11.57 -10.39 4.09
CA ARG A 48 -11.74 -10.15 5.53
C ARG A 48 -12.56 -8.90 5.83
N ASP A 49 -12.31 -7.82 5.10
CA ASP A 49 -12.97 -6.54 5.32
C ASP A 49 -14.41 -6.56 4.81
N VAL A 50 -14.65 -7.09 3.60
CA VAL A 50 -16.01 -7.26 3.05
C VAL A 50 -16.83 -8.21 3.91
N GLY A 51 -16.29 -9.38 4.28
CA GLY A 51 -17.02 -10.35 5.09
C GLY A 51 -17.43 -9.80 6.46
N ARG A 52 -16.58 -8.97 7.07
CA ARG A 52 -16.91 -8.26 8.33
C ARG A 52 -18.03 -7.24 8.12
N VAL A 53 -18.01 -6.48 7.03
CA VAL A 53 -19.04 -5.48 6.71
C VAL A 53 -20.40 -6.13 6.41
N LEU A 54 -20.40 -7.32 5.80
CA LEU A 54 -21.62 -8.13 5.57
C LEU A 54 -22.15 -8.78 6.86
N GLY A 55 -21.47 -8.63 7.99
CA GLY A 55 -21.92 -9.13 9.29
C GLY A 55 -21.55 -10.58 9.58
N HIS A 56 -20.68 -11.21 8.77
CA HIS A 56 -20.26 -12.58 9.03
C HIS A 56 -19.29 -12.66 10.22
N PRO A 57 -19.37 -13.71 11.05
CA PRO A 57 -18.41 -13.96 12.12
C PRO A 57 -17.00 -14.16 11.58
N TYR A 58 -15.98 -13.81 12.38
CA TYR A 58 -14.58 -13.95 12.00
C TYR A 58 -14.23 -15.35 11.50
N GLY A 59 -14.70 -16.40 12.17
CA GLY A 59 -14.42 -17.79 11.78
C GLY A 59 -14.94 -18.19 10.40
N PHE A 60 -16.09 -17.63 9.98
CA PHE A 60 -16.64 -17.87 8.64
C PHE A 60 -15.73 -17.26 7.57
N VAL A 61 -15.34 -15.99 7.76
CA VAL A 61 -14.52 -15.25 6.80
C VAL A 61 -13.08 -15.77 6.76
N ASP A 62 -12.53 -16.13 7.92
CA ASP A 62 -11.19 -16.67 8.07
C ASP A 62 -11.02 -17.98 7.30
N ARG A 63 -12.04 -18.86 7.33
CA ARG A 63 -12.09 -20.11 6.55
C ARG A 63 -11.90 -19.86 5.05
N ILE A 64 -12.54 -18.83 4.51
CA ILE A 64 -12.43 -18.46 3.09
C ILE A 64 -11.07 -17.82 2.81
N SER A 65 -10.64 -16.88 3.66
CA SER A 65 -9.39 -16.13 3.45
C SER A 65 -8.12 -17.01 3.50
N LYS A 66 -8.16 -18.14 4.21
CA LYS A 66 -7.07 -19.12 4.28
C LYS A 66 -6.87 -19.91 3.00
N LEU A 67 -7.91 -20.04 2.17
CA LEU A 67 -7.84 -20.68 0.86
C LEU A 67 -7.10 -19.80 -0.17
N VAL A 68 -6.95 -18.51 0.09
CA VAL A 68 -6.12 -17.63 -0.75
C VAL A 68 -4.64 -17.97 -0.49
N PRO A 69 -3.84 -18.29 -1.51
CA PRO A 69 -2.43 -18.57 -1.34
C PRO A 69 -1.64 -17.35 -0.81
N PRO A 70 -0.51 -17.55 -0.10
CA PRO A 70 0.25 -16.47 0.53
C PRO A 70 1.19 -15.70 -0.42
N ASP A 71 1.18 -15.98 -1.73
CA ASP A 71 2.13 -15.40 -2.67
C ASP A 71 2.08 -13.87 -2.73
N PRO A 72 3.24 -13.19 -2.83
CA PRO A 72 3.28 -11.77 -3.10
C PRO A 72 2.57 -11.43 -4.42
N GLY A 73 1.70 -10.42 -4.41
CA GLY A 73 0.92 -10.04 -5.60
C GLY A 73 -0.18 -11.04 -5.99
N MET A 74 -0.66 -11.84 -5.03
CA MET A 74 -1.84 -12.68 -5.19
C MET A 74 -3.10 -11.84 -5.41
N THR A 75 -3.91 -12.27 -6.39
CA THR A 75 -5.22 -11.68 -6.69
C THR A 75 -6.32 -12.72 -6.54
N LEU A 76 -7.57 -12.30 -6.42
CA LEU A 76 -8.72 -13.20 -6.37
C LEU A 76 -8.80 -14.08 -7.62
N ALA A 77 -8.50 -13.51 -8.79
CA ALA A 77 -8.46 -14.29 -10.04
C ALA A 77 -7.41 -15.41 -9.99
N LYS A 78 -6.17 -15.10 -9.57
CA LYS A 78 -5.12 -16.11 -9.43
C LYS A 78 -5.44 -17.13 -8.36
N ALA A 79 -6.05 -16.70 -7.24
CA ALA A 79 -6.44 -17.60 -6.17
C ALA A 79 -7.48 -18.63 -6.63
N PHE A 80 -8.47 -18.19 -7.42
CA PHE A 80 -9.49 -19.08 -7.99
C PHE A 80 -8.93 -20.12 -8.96
N GLU A 81 -7.83 -19.83 -9.66
CA GLU A 81 -7.16 -20.83 -10.50
C GLU A 81 -6.24 -21.76 -9.71
N ALA A 82 -5.63 -21.25 -8.63
CA ALA A 82 -4.66 -22.00 -7.83
C ALA A 82 -5.30 -22.95 -6.79
N GLU A 83 -6.47 -22.60 -6.26
CA GLU A 83 -7.16 -23.37 -5.21
C GLU A 83 -8.55 -23.83 -5.69
N PRO A 84 -8.72 -25.11 -6.08
CA PRO A 84 -9.98 -25.66 -6.59
C PRO A 84 -11.16 -25.54 -5.61
N GLN A 85 -10.90 -25.48 -4.30
CA GLN A 85 -11.97 -25.31 -3.32
C GLN A 85 -12.66 -23.95 -3.44
N LEU A 86 -11.98 -22.89 -3.93
CA LEU A 86 -12.57 -21.55 -4.08
C LEU A 86 -13.74 -21.54 -5.08
N PRO A 87 -13.59 -22.04 -6.32
CA PRO A 87 -14.71 -22.26 -7.22
C PRO A 87 -15.85 -23.11 -6.62
N GLU A 88 -15.51 -24.20 -5.92
CA GLU A 88 -16.51 -25.10 -5.34
C GLU A 88 -17.38 -24.39 -4.30
N ILE A 89 -16.78 -23.70 -3.33
CA ILE A 89 -17.54 -22.97 -2.30
C ILE A 89 -18.26 -21.74 -2.85
N TYR A 90 -17.73 -21.15 -3.92
CA TYR A 90 -18.36 -20.00 -4.58
C TYR A 90 -19.67 -20.37 -5.29
N GLU A 91 -19.75 -21.58 -5.88
CA GLU A 91 -21.00 -22.05 -6.50
C GLU A 91 -21.93 -22.75 -5.51
N ALA A 92 -21.41 -23.30 -4.42
CA ALA A 92 -22.20 -24.03 -3.42
C ALA A 92 -22.87 -23.15 -2.35
N ASP A 93 -22.34 -21.96 -2.08
CA ASP A 93 -22.77 -21.10 -0.97
C ASP A 93 -23.04 -19.65 -1.44
N GLU A 94 -24.30 -19.23 -1.37
CA GLU A 94 -24.76 -17.90 -1.77
C GLU A 94 -24.13 -16.77 -0.94
N GLU A 95 -23.83 -17.00 0.35
CA GLU A 95 -23.16 -16.00 1.20
C GLU A 95 -21.71 -15.81 0.74
N VAL A 96 -21.03 -16.90 0.40
CA VAL A 96 -19.65 -16.87 -0.16
C VAL A 96 -19.64 -16.19 -1.52
N LYS A 97 -20.63 -16.49 -2.37
CA LYS A 97 -20.79 -15.86 -3.69
C LYS A 97 -20.91 -14.35 -3.58
N ALA A 98 -21.84 -13.87 -2.74
CA ALA A 98 -22.06 -12.44 -2.53
C ALA A 98 -20.82 -11.73 -1.96
N LEU A 99 -20.11 -12.38 -1.03
CA LEU A 99 -18.87 -11.87 -0.47
C LEU A 99 -17.80 -11.71 -1.54
N ILE A 100 -17.56 -12.76 -2.35
CA ILE A 100 -16.49 -12.75 -3.36
C ILE A 100 -16.81 -11.78 -4.50
N ASP A 101 -18.06 -11.67 -4.93
CA ASP A 101 -18.46 -10.71 -5.96
C ASP A 101 -18.25 -9.26 -5.52
N MET A 102 -18.53 -8.96 -4.25
CA MET A 102 -18.21 -7.65 -3.70
C MET A 102 -16.69 -7.45 -3.54
N ALA A 103 -15.97 -8.49 -3.11
CA ALA A 103 -14.52 -8.45 -2.98
C ALA A 103 -13.82 -8.20 -4.33
N ARG A 104 -14.31 -8.79 -5.43
CA ARG A 104 -13.81 -8.54 -6.79
C ARG A 104 -13.92 -7.07 -7.21
N LYS A 105 -14.93 -6.35 -6.72
CA LYS A 105 -15.10 -4.91 -7.01
C LYS A 105 -14.17 -4.03 -6.19
N LEU A 106 -13.70 -4.51 -5.04
CA LEU A 106 -12.90 -3.73 -4.09
C LEU A 106 -11.42 -4.15 -4.07
N GLU A 107 -11.06 -5.26 -4.72
CA GLU A 107 -9.67 -5.71 -4.82
C GLU A 107 -8.80 -4.60 -5.43
N GLY A 108 -7.67 -4.32 -4.76
CA GLY A 108 -6.69 -3.34 -5.21
C GLY A 108 -7.03 -1.88 -4.87
N VAL A 109 -8.23 -1.58 -4.35
CA VAL A 109 -8.60 -0.22 -3.95
C VAL A 109 -7.71 0.26 -2.79
N THR A 110 -7.24 1.50 -2.89
CA THR A 110 -6.46 2.18 -1.85
C THR A 110 -7.28 2.36 -0.59
N ARG A 111 -6.74 1.91 0.55
CA ARG A 111 -7.42 1.89 1.85
C ARG A 111 -6.89 2.95 2.80
N ASN A 112 -5.58 3.11 2.89
CA ASN A 112 -4.97 4.03 3.85
C ASN A 112 -3.61 4.52 3.39
N ALA A 113 -3.21 5.67 3.93
CA ALA A 113 -1.85 6.18 3.84
C ALA A 113 -0.92 5.42 4.79
N GLY A 114 0.26 5.10 4.30
CA GLY A 114 1.41 4.59 5.02
C GLY A 114 2.63 5.48 4.77
N LYS A 115 3.73 5.17 5.45
CA LYS A 115 5.02 5.84 5.25
C LYS A 115 5.96 4.88 4.52
N HIS A 116 6.69 5.36 3.51
CA HIS A 116 7.69 4.54 2.83
C HIS A 116 8.83 4.23 3.80
N ALA A 117 9.17 2.95 3.97
CA ALA A 117 10.13 2.51 4.98
C ALA A 117 11.57 3.02 4.74
N GLY A 118 11.92 3.35 3.49
CA GLY A 118 13.24 3.85 3.11
C GLY A 118 13.23 4.97 2.08
N GLY A 119 12.09 5.65 1.87
CA GLY A 119 11.95 6.64 0.81
C GLY A 119 12.13 8.05 1.35
N VAL A 120 13.21 8.73 0.93
CA VAL A 120 13.43 10.15 1.18
C VAL A 120 13.56 10.88 -0.15
N VAL A 121 12.90 12.02 -0.27
CA VAL A 121 12.98 12.89 -1.45
C VAL A 121 13.60 14.22 -1.02
N ILE A 122 14.45 14.77 -1.90
CA ILE A 122 15.18 16.02 -1.68
C ILE A 122 14.82 16.96 -2.83
N ALA A 123 14.20 18.08 -2.51
CA ALA A 123 13.86 19.15 -3.45
C ALA A 123 14.96 20.23 -3.47
N PRO A 124 15.10 20.99 -4.56
CA PRO A 124 16.04 22.11 -4.62
C PRO A 124 15.58 23.33 -3.79
N THR A 125 14.29 23.40 -3.47
CA THR A 125 13.65 24.41 -2.61
C THR A 125 12.69 23.73 -1.64
N LYS A 126 11.68 24.42 -1.11
CA LYS A 126 10.74 23.79 -0.18
C LYS A 126 10.00 22.66 -0.89
N ILE A 127 9.80 21.53 -0.21
CA ILE A 127 9.10 20.38 -0.80
C ILE A 127 7.69 20.75 -1.28
N THR A 128 7.05 21.70 -0.61
CA THR A 128 5.72 22.23 -0.95
C THR A 128 5.67 22.99 -2.27
N ASP A 129 6.81 23.39 -2.83
CA ASP A 129 6.88 23.97 -4.17
C ASP A 129 6.61 22.92 -5.26
N PHE A 130 6.72 21.63 -4.92
CA PHE A 130 6.60 20.48 -5.83
C PHE A 130 5.43 19.56 -5.49
N ALA A 131 5.21 19.27 -4.20
CA ALA A 131 4.19 18.33 -3.75
C ALA A 131 3.51 18.77 -2.46
N PRO A 132 2.18 18.57 -2.32
CA PRO A 132 1.51 18.70 -1.04
C PRO A 132 1.93 17.60 -0.07
N LEU A 133 1.79 17.86 1.22
CA LEU A 133 2.19 16.95 2.29
C LEU A 133 0.99 16.25 2.93
N TYR A 134 1.20 15.01 3.35
CA TYR A 134 0.36 14.27 4.29
C TYR A 134 1.13 14.15 5.61
N CYS A 135 0.43 14.33 6.74
CA CYS A 135 1.00 14.19 8.07
C CYS A 135 0.18 13.21 8.90
N ASP A 136 0.75 12.75 10.01
CA ASP A 136 -0.04 12.04 11.01
C ASP A 136 -1.03 12.96 11.75
N GLU A 137 -1.84 12.39 12.65
CA GLU A 137 -2.87 13.11 13.41
C GLU A 137 -2.32 14.26 14.26
N SER A 138 -1.03 14.23 14.62
CA SER A 138 -0.36 15.31 15.36
C SER A 138 0.26 16.37 14.45
N GLY A 139 0.08 16.26 13.13
CA GLY A 139 0.72 17.12 12.14
C GLY A 139 2.22 16.85 11.99
N LEU A 140 2.72 15.72 12.48
CA LEU A 140 4.14 15.36 12.44
C LEU A 140 4.42 14.39 11.29
N HIS A 141 5.72 14.18 11.04
CA HIS A 141 6.24 13.25 10.03
C HIS A 141 5.66 13.48 8.62
N PRO A 142 5.95 14.63 8.00
CA PRO A 142 5.45 14.94 6.67
C PRO A 142 5.96 13.93 5.64
N VAL A 143 5.04 13.49 4.79
CA VAL A 143 5.33 12.69 3.60
C VAL A 143 4.74 13.38 2.36
N THR A 144 5.38 13.24 1.20
CA THR A 144 4.80 13.71 -0.07
C THR A 144 3.54 12.92 -0.40
N GLN A 145 2.50 13.56 -0.91
CA GLN A 145 1.28 12.83 -1.33
C GLN A 145 1.46 12.00 -2.61
N PHE A 146 2.53 12.24 -3.36
CA PHE A 146 2.96 11.39 -4.47
C PHE A 146 3.79 10.21 -3.92
N ASP A 147 3.51 9.01 -4.43
CA ASP A 147 4.26 7.80 -4.08
C ASP A 147 5.63 7.76 -4.78
N LYS A 148 6.40 6.67 -4.61
CA LYS A 148 7.76 6.54 -5.17
C LYS A 148 7.82 6.85 -6.66
N ASN A 149 6.88 6.33 -7.45
CA ASN A 149 6.92 6.46 -8.90
C ASN A 149 6.46 7.86 -9.33
N ASP A 150 5.39 8.35 -8.71
CA ASP A 150 4.82 9.65 -9.06
C ASP A 150 5.73 10.81 -8.62
N VAL A 151 6.38 10.72 -7.46
CA VAL A 151 7.25 11.79 -6.94
C VAL A 151 8.55 11.92 -7.73
N GLU A 152 9.05 10.83 -8.31
CA GLU A 152 10.23 10.84 -9.16
C GLU A 152 9.94 11.40 -10.55
N TYR A 153 8.71 11.22 -11.05
CA TYR A 153 8.31 11.67 -12.38
C TYR A 153 7.88 13.15 -12.45
N ALA A 154 7.44 13.71 -11.32
CA ALA A 154 6.78 15.01 -11.21
C ALA A 154 7.68 16.24 -11.48
#